data_AF-C8VXR1-F1
#
_entry.id   AF-C8VXR1-F1
#
_cell.length_a   1.000
_cell.length_b   1.000
_cell.length_c   1.000
_cell.angle_alpha   90.00
_cell.angle_beta   90.00
_cell.angle_gamma   90.00
#
_symmetry.space_group_name_H-M   'P 1'
#
loop_
_entity.id
_entity.type
_entity.pdbx_description
1 polymer ?
#
loop_
_entity_poly.entity_id
_entity_poly.type
_entity_poly.pdbx_seq_one_letter_code
_entity_poly.pdbx_strand_id
1 'polypeptide(L)'
;MDNWIDKQALKYAQTKEPAIFEDIFRRLKPKLDRLADRNSNKYASLRIPAEDYKSYYYEALWRAAENFNGRTPFIRRVNLMLYESEVRLYRYYASKKRAVFLKEIIDDRHMLIVEFDTAVENEMLEGFLQNTSERNSKIIKLLQIGCTKQEIADVLGCSWYNKKARKTVQRAKDQLRRFIAVNQAS
;
A
#
# COMPACT_ATOMS: atom_id res chain seq x y z
N MET A 1 -20.69 -8.40 -23.78
CA MET A 1 -20.70 -8.58 -22.32
C MET A 1 -22.00 -7.97 -21.82
N ASP A 2 -22.75 -8.72 -21.02
CA ASP A 2 -24.12 -8.38 -20.62
C ASP A 2 -24.19 -7.01 -19.91
N ASN A 3 -24.92 -6.04 -20.50
CA ASN A 3 -25.10 -4.67 -19.98
C ASN A 3 -25.89 -4.64 -18.65
N TRP A 4 -26.35 -5.81 -18.18
CA TRP A 4 -27.05 -5.94 -16.90
C TRP A 4 -26.24 -5.36 -15.73
N ILE A 5 -24.93 -5.64 -15.65
CA ILE A 5 -24.10 -5.18 -14.53
C ILE A 5 -24.01 -3.65 -14.48
N ASP A 6 -23.78 -3.01 -15.62
CA ASP A 6 -23.68 -1.55 -15.71
C ASP A 6 -25.01 -0.88 -15.31
N LYS A 7 -26.14 -1.46 -15.75
CA LYS A 7 -27.49 -0.98 -15.36
C LYS A 7 -27.74 -1.11 -13.85
N GLN A 8 -27.42 -2.26 -13.24
CA GLN A 8 -27.60 -2.44 -11.80
C GLN A 8 -26.67 -1.54 -11.00
N ALA A 9 -25.42 -1.39 -11.40
CA ALA A 9 -24.47 -0.50 -10.74
C ALA A 9 -24.95 0.96 -10.78
N LEU A 10 -25.50 1.40 -11.91
CA LEU A 10 -26.05 2.75 -12.03
C LEU A 10 -27.29 2.93 -11.16
N LYS A 11 -28.19 1.93 -11.15
CA LYS A 11 -29.39 1.94 -10.28
C LYS A 11 -28.99 1.97 -8.80
N TYR A 12 -28.00 1.18 -8.38
CA TYR A 12 -27.47 1.22 -7.02
C TYR A 12 -26.86 2.58 -6.68
N ALA A 13 -26.06 3.16 -7.56
CA ALA A 13 -25.46 4.47 -7.31
C ALA A 13 -26.50 5.57 -7.09
N GLN A 14 -27.64 5.49 -7.77
CA GLN A 14 -28.76 6.44 -7.66
C GLN A 14 -29.66 6.20 -6.43
N THR A 15 -29.99 4.94 -6.14
CA THR A 15 -31.00 4.58 -5.12
C THR A 15 -30.40 4.21 -3.78
N LYS A 16 -29.13 3.77 -3.76
CA LYS A 16 -28.44 3.18 -2.61
C LYS A 16 -29.15 1.97 -1.99
N GLU A 17 -30.03 1.31 -2.75
CA GLU A 17 -30.80 0.16 -2.29
C GLU A 17 -29.89 -1.07 -2.10
N PRO A 18 -29.77 -1.64 -0.88
CA PRO A 18 -28.82 -2.73 -0.60
C PRO A 18 -29.04 -3.99 -1.43
N ALA A 19 -30.30 -4.33 -1.74
CA ALA A 19 -30.64 -5.51 -2.52
C ALA A 19 -30.00 -5.49 -3.92
N ILE A 20 -29.88 -4.31 -4.53
CA ILE A 20 -29.24 -4.16 -5.85
C ILE A 20 -27.74 -4.46 -5.76
N PHE A 21 -27.07 -3.95 -4.73
CA PHE A 21 -25.66 -4.23 -4.53
C PHE A 21 -25.42 -5.71 -4.24
N GLU A 22 -26.28 -6.33 -3.43
CA GLU A 22 -26.22 -7.76 -3.13
C GLU A 22 -26.31 -8.61 -4.41
N ASP A 23 -27.15 -8.25 -5.37
CA ASP A 23 -27.24 -8.94 -6.65
C ASP A 23 -25.97 -8.76 -7.52
N ILE A 24 -25.39 -7.56 -7.55
CA ILE A 24 -24.10 -7.30 -8.21
C ILE A 24 -23.00 -8.16 -7.54
N PHE A 25 -22.97 -8.14 -6.22
CA PHE A 25 -22.01 -8.86 -5.39
C PHE A 25 -22.09 -10.36 -5.65
N ARG A 26 -23.27 -10.95 -5.54
CA ARG A 26 -23.50 -12.39 -5.79
C ARG A 26 -23.00 -12.82 -7.16
N ARG A 27 -23.20 -12.00 -8.19
CA ARG A 27 -22.78 -12.31 -9.57
C ARG A 27 -21.26 -12.20 -9.76
N LEU A 28 -20.60 -11.26 -9.08
CA LEU A 28 -19.16 -11.02 -9.23
C LEU A 28 -18.28 -11.80 -8.24
N LYS A 29 -18.84 -12.19 -7.08
CA LYS A 29 -18.12 -12.88 -6.01
C LYS A 29 -17.34 -14.11 -6.49
N PRO A 30 -17.90 -15.05 -7.28
CA PRO A 30 -17.13 -16.23 -7.71
C PRO A 30 -15.90 -15.91 -8.57
N LYS A 31 -15.91 -14.77 -9.28
CA LYS A 31 -14.76 -14.32 -10.08
C LYS A 31 -13.71 -13.65 -9.19
N LEU A 32 -14.15 -12.85 -8.22
CA LEU A 32 -13.28 -12.20 -7.25
C LEU A 32 -12.59 -13.23 -6.34
N ASP A 33 -13.30 -14.26 -5.90
CA ASP A 33 -12.75 -15.35 -5.08
C ASP A 33 -11.65 -16.09 -5.83
N ARG A 34 -11.92 -16.49 -7.09
CA ARG A 34 -10.91 -17.12 -7.95
C ARG A 34 -9.71 -16.21 -8.24
N LEU A 35 -9.90 -14.89 -8.25
CA LEU A 35 -8.80 -13.94 -8.42
C LEU A 35 -7.98 -13.83 -7.13
N ALA A 36 -8.64 -13.79 -5.97
CA ALA A 36 -8.01 -13.71 -4.65
C ALA A 36 -7.16 -14.96 -4.39
N ASP A 37 -7.71 -16.16 -4.63
CA ASP A 37 -6.98 -17.41 -4.45
C ASP A 37 -5.76 -17.48 -5.40
N ARG A 38 -5.93 -17.05 -6.66
CA ARG A 38 -4.82 -16.99 -7.63
C ARG A 38 -3.73 -16.04 -7.19
N ASN A 39 -4.08 -14.86 -6.68
CA ASN A 39 -3.10 -13.86 -6.27
C ASN A 39 -2.40 -14.26 -4.96
N SER A 40 -3.11 -14.85 -4.00
CA SER A 40 -2.50 -15.44 -2.80
C SER A 40 -1.42 -16.46 -3.18
N ASN A 41 -1.71 -17.34 -4.14
CA ASN A 41 -0.73 -18.30 -4.67
C ASN A 41 0.42 -17.62 -5.43
N LYS A 42 0.11 -16.66 -6.31
CA LYS A 42 1.11 -15.93 -7.11
C LYS A 42 2.13 -15.18 -6.24
N TYR A 43 1.67 -14.62 -5.13
CA TYR A 43 2.49 -13.85 -4.19
C TYR A 43 2.72 -14.60 -2.88
N ALA A 44 2.79 -15.94 -2.92
CA ALA A 44 2.99 -16.79 -1.75
C ALA A 44 4.24 -16.41 -0.94
N SER A 45 5.26 -15.80 -1.56
CA SER A 45 6.46 -15.29 -0.88
C SER A 45 6.16 -14.18 0.14
N LEU A 46 5.06 -13.45 0.00
CA LEU A 46 4.57 -12.45 0.95
C LEU A 46 3.62 -13.03 2.00
N ARG A 47 3.25 -14.32 1.89
CA ARG A 47 2.34 -15.04 2.79
C ARG A 47 1.01 -14.29 3.04
N ILE A 48 0.46 -13.68 1.99
CA ILE A 48 -0.82 -12.95 2.08
C ILE A 48 -1.96 -13.98 1.99
N PRO A 49 -2.80 -14.13 3.03
CA PRO A 49 -3.94 -15.05 3.00
C PRO A 49 -4.94 -14.66 1.91
N ALA A 50 -5.66 -15.63 1.34
CA ALA A 50 -6.67 -15.37 0.33
C ALA A 50 -7.84 -14.54 0.89
N GLU A 51 -8.12 -14.68 2.19
CA GLU A 51 -9.16 -13.97 2.94
C GLU A 51 -8.93 -12.46 2.93
N ASP A 52 -7.67 -12.02 3.05
CA ASP A 52 -7.31 -10.61 2.99
C ASP A 52 -7.56 -10.04 1.60
N TYR A 53 -7.17 -10.75 0.54
CA TYR A 53 -7.52 -10.35 -0.82
C TYR A 53 -9.03 -10.25 -1.01
N LYS A 54 -9.80 -11.23 -0.54
CA LYS A 54 -11.27 -11.24 -0.63
C LYS A 54 -11.87 -10.00 0.03
N SER A 55 -11.46 -9.69 1.25
CA SER A 55 -11.91 -8.50 1.98
C SER A 55 -11.67 -7.21 1.17
N TYR A 56 -10.43 -7.00 0.69
CA TYR A 56 -10.07 -5.82 -0.10
C TYR A 56 -10.77 -5.75 -1.46
N TYR A 57 -11.06 -6.90 -2.08
CA TYR A 57 -11.77 -6.97 -3.35
C TYR A 57 -13.25 -6.67 -3.21
N TYR A 58 -13.89 -7.15 -2.15
CA TYR A 58 -15.28 -6.86 -1.86
C TYR A 58 -15.46 -5.37 -1.55
N GLU A 59 -14.54 -4.78 -0.78
CA GLU A 59 -14.52 -3.35 -0.52
C GLU A 59 -14.30 -2.54 -1.82
N ALA A 60 -13.37 -2.95 -2.68
CA ALA A 60 -13.14 -2.32 -3.97
C ALA A 60 -14.37 -2.37 -4.89
N LEU A 61 -15.08 -3.51 -4.90
CA LEU A 61 -16.34 -3.66 -5.63
C LEU A 61 -17.42 -2.71 -5.09
N TRP A 62 -17.58 -2.62 -3.76
CA TRP A 62 -18.51 -1.70 -3.13
C TRP A 62 -18.22 -0.23 -3.48
N ARG A 63 -16.96 0.21 -3.33
CA ARG A 63 -16.52 1.57 -3.70
C ARG A 63 -16.72 1.87 -5.19
N ALA A 64 -16.50 0.88 -6.05
CA ALA A 64 -16.75 1.03 -7.48
C ALA A 64 -18.24 1.29 -7.75
N ALA A 65 -19.14 0.56 -7.08
CA ALA A 65 -20.59 0.66 -7.21
C ALA A 65 -21.14 1.97 -6.63
N GLU A 66 -20.66 2.38 -5.46
CA GLU A 66 -21.16 3.54 -4.73
C GLU A 66 -21.13 4.82 -5.57
N ASN A 67 -20.05 5.04 -6.33
CA ASN A 67 -19.79 6.27 -7.08
C ASN A 67 -19.83 6.05 -8.60
N PHE A 68 -20.60 5.06 -9.06
CA PHE A 68 -20.71 4.76 -10.48
C PHE A 68 -21.64 5.74 -11.21
N ASN A 69 -21.16 6.29 -12.34
CA ASN A 69 -21.89 7.32 -13.11
C ASN A 69 -22.28 6.89 -14.53
N GLY A 70 -22.05 5.62 -14.90
CA GLY A 70 -22.39 5.09 -16.22
C GLY A 70 -21.50 5.54 -17.39
N ARG A 71 -20.51 6.43 -17.19
CA ARG A 71 -19.66 6.95 -18.29
C ARG A 71 -18.67 5.92 -18.84
N THR A 72 -18.34 4.91 -18.05
CA THR A 72 -17.41 3.84 -18.42
C THR A 72 -18.00 2.49 -18.02
N PRO A 73 -17.60 1.37 -18.64
CA PRO A 73 -18.06 0.05 -18.22
C PRO A 73 -17.72 -0.21 -16.75
N PHE A 74 -18.67 -0.73 -15.98
CA PHE A 74 -18.53 -0.91 -14.53
C PHE A 74 -17.31 -1.78 -14.18
N ILE A 75 -17.10 -2.85 -14.94
CA ILE A 75 -15.97 -3.78 -14.75
C ILE A 75 -14.62 -3.07 -14.90
N ARG A 76 -14.50 -2.07 -15.77
CA ARG A 76 -13.26 -1.29 -15.90
C ARG A 76 -12.96 -0.53 -14.62
N ARG A 77 -13.99 0.06 -14.00
CA ARG A 77 -13.88 0.77 -12.71
C ARG A 77 -13.54 -0.20 -11.57
N VAL A 78 -14.20 -1.36 -11.52
CA VAL A 78 -13.87 -2.41 -10.54
C VAL A 78 -12.40 -2.81 -10.65
N ASN A 79 -11.90 -3.09 -11.86
CA ASN A 79 -10.49 -3.47 -12.06
C ASN A 79 -9.50 -2.40 -11.60
N LEU A 80 -9.82 -1.11 -11.82
CA LEU A 80 -8.99 0.00 -11.33
C LEU A 80 -8.92 0.00 -9.79
N MET A 81 -10.07 -0.12 -9.12
CA MET A 81 -10.14 -0.14 -7.66
C MET A 81 -9.47 -1.39 -7.07
N LEU A 82 -9.62 -2.54 -7.73
CA LEU A 82 -8.91 -3.78 -7.36
C LEU A 82 -7.40 -3.57 -7.38
N TYR A 83 -6.87 -2.99 -8.45
CA TYR A 83 -5.43 -2.71 -8.56
C TYR A 83 -4.94 -1.80 -7.42
N GLU A 84 -5.67 -0.73 -7.10
CA GLU A 84 -5.31 0.16 -5.98
C GLU A 84 -5.33 -0.57 -4.64
N SER A 85 -6.36 -1.39 -4.39
CA SER A 85 -6.46 -2.22 -3.18
C SER A 85 -5.33 -3.24 -3.08
N GLU A 86 -4.96 -3.89 -4.19
CA GLU A 86 -3.82 -4.82 -4.24
C GLU A 86 -2.51 -4.11 -3.89
N VAL A 87 -2.26 -2.93 -4.46
CA VAL A 87 -1.05 -2.16 -4.14
C VAL A 87 -0.98 -1.83 -2.66
N ARG A 88 -2.11 -1.45 -2.04
CA ARG A 88 -2.17 -1.19 -0.59
C ARG A 88 -1.89 -2.45 0.22
N LEU A 89 -2.52 -3.57 -0.14
CA LEU A 89 -2.35 -4.85 0.53
C LEU A 89 -0.89 -5.33 0.42
N TYR A 90 -0.26 -5.20 -0.75
CA TYR A 90 1.14 -5.54 -0.96
C TYR A 90 2.07 -4.67 -0.13
N ARG A 91 1.82 -3.36 -0.07
CA ARG A 91 2.62 -2.46 0.77
C ARG A 91 2.54 -2.88 2.24
N TYR A 92 1.35 -3.19 2.74
CA TYR A 92 1.13 -3.63 4.12
C TYR A 92 1.81 -4.96 4.44
N TYR A 93 1.70 -5.98 3.59
CA TYR A 93 2.35 -7.27 3.83
C TYR A 93 3.85 -7.24 3.55
N ALA A 94 4.30 -6.42 2.60
CA ALA A 94 5.73 -6.20 2.39
C ALA A 94 6.36 -5.53 3.60
N SER A 95 5.70 -4.55 4.25
CA SER A 95 6.20 -3.97 5.50
C SER A 95 6.18 -4.98 6.65
N LYS A 96 5.11 -5.77 6.81
CA LYS A 96 5.08 -6.87 7.80
C LYS A 96 6.19 -7.91 7.60
N LYS A 97 6.40 -8.38 6.36
CA LYS A 97 7.47 -9.34 6.08
C LYS A 97 8.84 -8.72 6.33
N ARG A 98 9.03 -7.43 6.03
CA ARG A 98 10.26 -6.71 6.37
C ARG A 98 10.46 -6.64 7.87
N ALA A 99 9.42 -6.39 8.66
CA ALA A 99 9.48 -6.45 10.12
C ALA A 99 9.95 -7.83 10.61
N VAL A 100 9.42 -8.92 10.05
CA VAL A 100 9.86 -10.30 10.36
C VAL A 100 11.30 -10.57 9.91
N PHE A 101 11.69 -10.13 8.72
CA PHE A 101 13.04 -10.33 8.17
C PHE A 101 14.09 -9.48 8.92
N LEU A 102 13.71 -8.33 9.49
CA LEU A 102 14.57 -7.53 10.36
C LEU A 102 14.86 -8.24 11.68
N LYS A 103 13.95 -9.09 12.16
CA LYS A 103 14.20 -9.95 13.33
C LYS A 103 15.24 -11.04 13.05
N GLU A 104 15.40 -11.43 11.78
CA GLU A 104 16.39 -12.42 11.33
C GLU A 104 17.69 -11.80 10.78
N ILE A 105 17.66 -10.57 10.24
CA ILE A 105 18.85 -9.82 9.74
C ILE A 105 19.39 -8.82 10.79
N ILE A 106 19.31 -9.18 12.07
CA ILE A 106 20.38 -8.82 13.01
C ILE A 106 21.43 -9.94 12.94
N ASP A 107 21.74 -10.39 11.73
CA ASP A 107 22.94 -11.13 11.39
C ASP A 107 23.20 -10.93 9.88
N ASP A 108 24.29 -10.24 9.58
CA ASP A 108 24.90 -10.02 8.27
C ASP A 108 24.12 -9.37 7.09
N ARG A 109 24.50 -8.09 6.85
CA ARG A 109 24.78 -7.47 5.53
C ARG A 109 23.74 -7.67 4.41
N HIS A 110 22.86 -6.68 4.22
CA HIS A 110 22.72 -5.86 2.99
C HIS A 110 21.38 -5.08 2.99
N MET A 111 21.42 -3.84 2.51
CA MET A 111 20.31 -2.88 2.36
C MET A 111 19.58 -2.45 3.63
N LEU A 112 19.99 -1.30 4.15
CA LEU A 112 19.24 -0.54 5.14
C LEU A 112 17.93 0.04 4.55
N ILE A 113 16.87 -0.71 4.76
CA ILE A 113 15.49 -0.24 4.85
C ILE A 113 15.24 -0.11 6.36
N VAL A 114 15.29 1.12 6.87
CA VAL A 114 15.05 1.39 8.29
C VAL A 114 13.54 1.49 8.45
N GLU A 115 12.90 0.40 8.85
CA GLU A 115 11.54 0.41 9.40
C GLU A 115 11.67 0.06 10.90
N PHE A 116 11.05 0.89 11.74
CA PHE A 116 11.12 0.93 13.19
C PHE A 116 9.95 0.10 13.75
N ASP A 117 10.21 -0.95 14.54
CA ASP A 117 9.26 -2.03 14.89
C ASP A 117 8.95 -2.16 16.41
N THR A 118 9.34 -1.17 17.23
CA THR A 118 9.05 -1.14 18.67
C THR A 118 8.55 0.23 19.13
N ALA A 119 7.87 0.31 20.27
CA ALA A 119 7.51 1.60 20.89
C ALA A 119 8.75 2.48 21.11
N VAL A 120 9.87 1.85 21.50
CA VAL A 120 11.19 2.47 21.64
C VAL A 120 11.70 2.99 20.29
N GLU A 121 11.48 2.26 19.20
CA GLU A 121 11.88 2.66 17.85
C GLU A 121 10.98 3.75 17.25
N ASN A 122 9.69 3.78 17.60
CA ASN A 122 8.82 4.92 17.28
C ASN A 122 9.24 6.17 18.05
N GLU A 123 9.63 6.03 19.32
CA GLU A 123 10.19 7.15 20.11
C GLU A 123 11.52 7.63 19.52
N MET A 124 12.42 6.72 19.12
CA MET A 124 13.66 7.08 18.43
C MET A 124 13.39 7.76 17.08
N LEU A 125 12.40 7.29 16.32
CA LEU A 125 12.02 7.91 15.06
C LEU A 125 11.44 9.31 15.30
N GLU A 126 10.53 9.50 16.26
CA GLU A 126 10.01 10.82 16.62
C GLU A 126 11.14 11.75 17.08
N GLY A 127 12.06 11.24 17.90
CA GLY A 127 13.28 11.95 18.30
C GLY A 127 14.11 12.36 17.08
N PHE A 128 14.32 11.48 16.11
CA PHE A 128 15.00 11.83 14.87
C PHE A 128 14.25 12.91 14.08
N LEU A 129 12.94 12.77 13.93
CA LEU A 129 12.10 13.68 13.16
C LEU A 129 12.10 15.10 13.73
N GLN A 130 12.26 15.23 15.05
CA GLN A 130 12.39 16.51 15.77
C GLN A 130 13.81 17.11 15.67
N ASN A 131 14.85 16.27 15.55
CA ASN A 131 16.26 16.70 15.61
C ASN A 131 16.97 16.79 14.25
N THR A 132 16.25 16.61 13.13
CA THR A 132 16.83 16.68 11.78
C THR A 132 16.16 17.74 10.92
N SER A 133 16.76 18.02 9.76
CA SER A 133 16.17 18.94 8.78
C SER A 133 14.82 18.42 8.29
N GLU A 134 13.84 19.32 8.14
CA GLU A 134 12.47 19.02 7.67
C GLU A 134 12.47 18.15 6.41
N ARG A 135 13.39 18.45 5.47
CA ARG A 135 13.54 17.69 4.23
C ARG A 135 13.85 16.22 4.47
N ASN A 136 14.76 15.91 5.38
CA ASN A 136 15.15 14.53 5.68
C ASN A 136 14.06 13.83 6.50
N SER A 137 13.43 14.52 7.45
CA SER A 137 12.25 14.02 8.17
C SER A 137 11.15 13.60 7.20
N LYS A 138 10.83 14.45 6.23
CA LYS A 138 9.81 14.18 5.21
C LYS A 138 10.15 12.95 4.36
N ILE A 139 11.42 12.81 3.94
CA ILE A 139 11.86 11.63 3.20
C ILE A 139 11.69 10.35 4.02
N ILE A 140 12.09 10.36 5.30
CA ILE A 140 11.96 9.18 6.15
C ILE A 140 10.48 8.82 6.37
N LYS A 141 9.60 9.81 6.60
CA LYS A 141 8.15 9.59 6.69
C LYS A 141 7.57 8.96 5.41
N LEU A 142 7.95 9.47 4.23
CA LEU A 142 7.50 8.90 2.95
C LEU A 142 7.96 7.45 2.76
N LEU A 143 9.19 7.14 3.17
CA LEU A 143 9.68 5.76 3.14
C LEU A 143 8.90 4.85 4.10
N GLN A 144 8.61 5.33 5.31
CA GLN A 144 7.88 4.59 6.33
C GLN A 144 6.46 4.21 5.87
N ILE A 145 5.75 5.12 5.19
CA ILE A 145 4.40 4.83 4.65
C ILE A 145 4.43 4.07 3.31
N GLY A 146 5.61 3.64 2.84
CA GLY A 146 5.76 2.84 1.64
C GLY A 146 5.55 3.61 0.33
N CYS A 147 5.83 4.92 0.30
CA CYS A 147 5.80 5.67 -0.95
C CYS A 147 6.80 5.10 -1.97
N THR A 148 6.39 5.10 -3.23
CA THR A 148 7.20 4.74 -4.38
C THR A 148 8.32 5.75 -4.59
N LYS A 149 9.32 5.31 -5.34
CA LYS A 149 10.42 6.18 -5.80
C LYS A 149 9.91 7.41 -6.54
N GLN A 150 8.86 7.28 -7.34
CA GLN A 150 8.30 8.41 -8.08
C GLN A 150 7.59 9.39 -7.15
N GLU A 151 6.72 8.91 -6.25
CA GLU A 151 6.05 9.77 -5.25
C GLU A 151 7.08 10.53 -4.40
N ILE A 152 8.21 9.90 -4.03
CA ILE A 152 9.31 10.57 -3.33
C ILE A 152 10.01 11.60 -4.25
N ALA A 153 10.20 11.29 -5.53
CA ALA A 153 10.79 12.23 -6.48
C ALA A 153 9.93 13.48 -6.65
N ASP A 154 8.61 13.31 -6.75
CA ASP A 154 7.64 14.39 -6.91
C ASP A 154 7.70 15.34 -5.69
N VAL A 155 7.74 14.80 -4.47
CA VAL A 155 7.90 15.60 -3.24
C VAL A 155 9.26 16.32 -3.19
N LEU A 156 10.30 15.74 -3.81
CA LEU A 156 11.61 16.37 -3.93
C LEU A 156 11.70 17.36 -5.10
N GLY A 157 10.60 17.63 -5.82
CA GLY A 157 10.57 18.52 -6.98
C GLY A 157 11.36 17.99 -8.17
N CYS A 158 11.45 16.67 -8.32
CA CYS A 158 12.14 16.00 -9.42
C CYS A 158 11.11 15.37 -10.36
N SER A 159 11.27 15.52 -11.68
CA SER A 159 10.36 14.91 -12.67
C SER A 159 10.36 13.38 -12.65
N TRP A 160 11.47 12.78 -12.20
CA TRP A 160 11.59 11.34 -11.97
C TRP A 160 12.69 11.04 -10.96
N TYR A 161 12.75 9.80 -10.47
CA TYR A 161 13.69 9.37 -9.43
C TYR A 161 15.15 9.23 -9.92
N ASN A 162 15.77 10.38 -10.16
CA ASN A 162 17.10 10.51 -10.75
C ASN A 162 18.26 10.35 -9.73
N LYS A 163 19.51 10.53 -10.19
CA LYS A 163 20.72 10.43 -9.33
C LYS A 163 20.70 11.39 -8.13
N LYS A 164 20.13 12.59 -8.29
CA LYS A 164 20.00 13.60 -7.22
C LYS A 164 18.99 13.14 -6.16
N ALA A 165 17.81 12.68 -6.57
CA ALA A 165 16.80 12.13 -5.66
C ALA A 165 17.36 10.93 -4.87
N ARG A 166 18.02 9.99 -5.55
CA ARG A 166 18.69 8.85 -4.90
C ARG A 166 19.70 9.26 -3.84
N LYS A 167 20.63 10.16 -4.16
CA LYS A 167 21.62 10.65 -3.20
C LYS A 167 20.97 11.35 -2.00
N THR A 168 19.90 12.10 -2.23
CA THR A 168 19.17 12.80 -1.17
C THR A 168 18.52 11.78 -0.22
N VAL A 169 17.85 10.77 -0.77
CA VAL A 169 17.26 9.68 0.03
C VAL A 169 18.32 8.93 0.82
N GLN A 170 19.46 8.61 0.19
CA GLN A 170 20.55 7.92 0.87
C GLN A 170 21.11 8.75 2.04
N ARG A 171 21.31 10.06 1.87
CA ARG A 171 21.75 10.95 2.95
C ARG A 171 20.79 10.95 4.14
N ALA A 172 19.48 11.01 3.88
CA ALA A 172 18.46 10.94 4.94
C ALA A 172 18.56 9.62 5.71
N LYS A 173 18.72 8.49 5.00
CA LYS A 173 18.93 7.17 5.62
C LYS A 173 20.22 7.09 6.42
N ASP A 174 21.31 7.65 5.91
CA ASP A 174 22.61 7.63 6.60
C ASP A 174 22.56 8.46 7.89
N GLN A 175 21.86 9.60 7.89
CA GLN A 175 21.64 10.40 9.10
C GLN A 175 20.81 9.65 10.14
N LEU A 176 19.73 8.99 9.70
CA LEU A 176 18.89 8.18 10.58
C LEU A 176 19.69 7.09 11.29
N ARG A 177 20.56 6.38 10.56
CA ARG A 177 21.43 5.34 11.15
C ARG A 177 22.37 5.90 12.21
N ARG A 178 22.98 7.07 11.94
CA ARG A 178 23.87 7.72 12.93
C ARG A 178 23.10 8.11 14.18
N PHE A 179 21.89 8.64 14.02
CA PHE A 179 21.03 9.00 15.13
C PHE A 179 20.72 7.78 16.02
N ILE A 180 20.30 6.67 15.42
CA ILE A 180 20.03 5.43 16.15
C ILE A 180 21.29 4.94 16.88
N ALA A 181 22.44 4.91 16.20
CA ALA A 181 23.69 4.43 16.79
C ALA A 181 24.13 5.23 18.02
N VAL A 182 23.93 6.56 18.01
CA VAL A 182 24.25 7.42 19.16
C VAL A 182 23.32 7.15 20.35
N ASN A 183 22.01 6.99 20.09
CA ASN A 183 21.02 6.75 21.14
C ASN A 183 21.09 5.33 21.74
N GLN A 184 21.61 4.35 21.00
CA GLN A 184 21.84 2.99 21.51
C GLN A 184 23.13 2.85 22.35
N ALA A 185 24.06 3.80 22.22
CA ALA A 185 25.32 3.80 22.97
C ALA A 185 25.23 4.56 24.31
N SER A 186 24.10 5.21 24.58
CA SER A 186 23.83 5.97 25.80
C SER A 186 23.01 5.14 26.79
#